data_AF-A0A960B4X5-F1
#
_entry.id   AF-A0A960B4X5-F1
#
_cell.length_a   1.000
_cell.length_b   1.000
_cell.length_c   1.000
_cell.angle_alpha   90.00
_cell.angle_beta   90.00
_cell.angle_gamma   90.00
#
_symmetry.space_group_name_H-M   'P 1'
#
loop_
_entity.id
_entity.type
_entity.pdbx_description
1 polymer ?
#
loop_
_entity_poly.entity_id
_entity_poly.type
_entity_poly.pdbx_seq_one_letter_code
_entity_poly.pdbx_strand_id
1 'polypeptide(L)'
;VVFEGDDLPTLGSLVAAGLGIAILPQIPGATGSRARRVALSDPAATREIGLASSAERRLLPAAALFREHVLARRASLLTDA
;
A
#
# COMPACT_ATOMS: atom_id res chain seq x y z
N VAL A 1 0.64 -13.26 17.56
CA VAL A 1 1.34 -12.97 16.29
C VAL A 1 2.53 -13.91 16.22
N VAL A 2 2.69 -14.71 15.16
CA VAL A 2 3.77 -15.70 15.04
C VAL A 2 4.98 -15.13 14.30
N PHE A 3 4.74 -14.18 13.38
CA PHE A 3 5.76 -13.42 12.66
C PHE A 3 5.32 -11.96 12.54
N GLU A 4 6.29 -11.06 12.60
CA GLU A 4 6.13 -9.61 12.40
C GLU A 4 7.24 -9.12 11.47
N GLY A 5 6.93 -8.17 10.59
CA GLY A 5 7.89 -7.61 9.66
C GLY A 5 7.27 -6.51 8.80
N ASP A 6 8.11 -5.60 8.33
CA ASP A 6 7.66 -4.43 7.56
C ASP A 6 7.80 -4.62 6.03
N ASP A 7 8.49 -5.68 5.61
CA ASP A 7 8.73 -5.99 4.20
C ASP A 7 7.67 -6.95 3.64
N LEU A 8 6.78 -6.41 2.80
CA LEU A 8 5.65 -7.14 2.25
C LEU A 8 6.04 -8.36 1.38
N PRO A 9 7.07 -8.28 0.51
CA PRO A 9 7.59 -9.46 -0.19
C PRO A 9 8.05 -10.58 0.74
N THR A 10 8.72 -10.24 1.84
CA THR A 10 9.16 -11.21 2.86
C THR A 10 7.96 -11.87 3.54
N LEU A 11 6.98 -11.09 3.99
CA LEU A 11 5.74 -11.63 4.58
C LEU A 11 5.01 -12.55 3.60
N GLY A 12 4.92 -12.15 2.33
CA GLY A 12 4.32 -12.97 1.28
C GLY A 12 5.06 -14.30 1.06
N SER A 13 6.37 -14.34 1.28
CA SER A 13 7.19 -15.55 1.18
C SER A 13 6.98 -16.48 2.37
N LEU A 14 6.81 -15.94 3.59
CA LEU A 14 6.49 -16.74 4.78
C LEU A 14 5.13 -17.43 4.64
N VAL A 15 4.12 -16.72 4.14
CA VAL A 15 2.80 -17.30 3.82
C VAL A 15 2.92 -18.38 2.75
N ALA A 16 3.69 -18.13 1.68
CA ALA A 16 3.93 -19.12 0.64
C ALA A 16 4.68 -20.37 1.15
N ALA A 17 5.48 -20.25 2.21
CA ALA A 17 6.13 -21.35 2.90
C ALA A 17 5.22 -22.11 3.89
N GLY A 18 3.94 -21.72 4.02
CA GLY A 18 2.98 -22.40 4.89
C GLY A 18 3.03 -21.99 6.36
N LEU A 19 3.69 -20.87 6.68
CA LEU A 19 3.86 -20.40 8.06
C LEU A 19 2.65 -19.65 8.63
N GLY A 20 1.56 -19.52 7.86
CA GLY A 20 0.31 -18.91 8.30
C GLY A 20 -0.41 -18.12 7.22
N ILE A 21 -1.12 -17.09 7.64
CA ILE A 21 -1.83 -16.12 6.77
C ILE A 21 -1.38 -14.69 7.10
N ALA A 22 -1.54 -13.78 6.14
CA ALA A 22 -1.27 -12.36 6.34
C ALA A 22 -2.34 -11.50 5.65
N ILE A 23 -2.63 -10.33 6.23
CA ILE A 23 -3.43 -9.28 5.60
C ILE A 23 -2.44 -8.22 5.12
N LEU A 24 -2.36 -8.03 3.80
CA LEU A 24 -1.42 -7.12 3.16
C LEU A 24 -2.19 -6.18 2.22
N PRO A 25 -1.76 -4.91 2.06
CA PRO A 25 -2.30 -4.06 1.01
C PRO A 25 -1.97 -4.67 -0.35
N GLN A 26 -2.83 -4.41 -1.34
CA GLN A 26 -2.50 -4.71 -2.73
C GLN A 26 -1.46 -3.69 -3.19
N ILE A 27 -0.32 -4.17 -3.70
CA ILE A 27 0.77 -3.31 -4.19
C ILE A 27 1.14 -3.72 -5.61
N PRO A 28 1.18 -2.76 -6.55
CA PRO A 28 1.63 -3.01 -7.92
C PRO A 28 3.02 -3.66 -7.93
N GLY A 29 3.19 -4.75 -8.66
CA GLY A 29 4.51 -5.38 -8.81
C GLY A 29 4.99 -6.24 -7.64
N ALA A 30 4.19 -6.41 -6.59
CA ALA A 30 4.42 -7.44 -5.56
C ALA A 30 4.03 -8.83 -6.12
N THR A 31 4.67 -9.25 -7.21
CA THR A 31 4.32 -10.46 -7.99
C THR A 31 5.10 -11.72 -7.56
N GLY A 32 5.81 -11.67 -6.43
CA GLY A 32 6.74 -12.74 -6.03
C GLY A 32 6.14 -13.90 -5.23
N SER A 33 4.95 -13.74 -4.63
CA SER A 33 4.41 -14.77 -3.74
C SER A 33 3.55 -15.79 -4.50
N ARG A 34 3.87 -17.08 -4.33
CA ARG A 34 2.98 -18.20 -4.73
C ARG A 34 1.76 -18.35 -3.82
N ALA A 35 1.64 -17.54 -2.76
CA ALA A 35 0.49 -17.61 -1.87
C ALA A 35 -0.80 -17.25 -2.60
N ARG A 36 -1.86 -18.02 -2.34
CA ARG A 36 -3.19 -17.73 -2.88
C ARG A 36 -3.71 -16.43 -2.25
N ARG A 37 -4.05 -15.46 -3.09
CA ARG A 37 -4.73 -14.23 -2.67
C ARG A 37 -6.22 -14.49 -2.51
N VAL A 38 -6.80 -13.95 -1.43
CA VAL A 38 -8.23 -14.01 -1.14
C VAL A 38 -8.69 -12.59 -0.82
N ALA A 39 -9.70 -12.11 -1.53
CA ALA A 39 -10.29 -10.81 -1.24
C ALA A 39 -11.00 -10.84 0.12
N LEU A 40 -10.81 -9.79 0.91
CA LEU A 40 -11.57 -9.61 2.15
C LEU A 40 -13.00 -9.23 1.79
N SER A 41 -13.98 -9.88 2.42
CA SER A 41 -15.40 -9.63 2.17
C SER A 41 -15.94 -8.37 2.86
N ASP A 42 -15.24 -7.88 3.88
CA ASP A 42 -15.61 -6.67 4.59
C ASP A 42 -15.23 -5.43 3.77
N PRO A 43 -16.20 -4.62 3.30
CA PRO A 43 -15.91 -3.40 2.56
C PRO A 43 -15.20 -2.33 3.39
N ALA A 44 -15.22 -2.44 4.73
CA ALA A 44 -14.49 -1.54 5.62
C ALA A 44 -13.01 -1.93 5.80
N ALA A 45 -12.57 -3.08 5.26
CA ALA A 45 -11.17 -3.51 5.29
C ALA A 45 -10.30 -2.72 4.29
N THR A 46 -10.33 -1.40 4.42
CA THR A 46 -9.62 -0.43 3.59
C THR A 46 -8.70 0.43 4.45
N ARG A 47 -7.71 1.03 3.82
CA ARG A 47 -6.83 2.00 4.45
C ARG A 47 -6.73 3.24 3.57
N GLU A 48 -7.04 4.39 4.15
CA GLU A 48 -6.89 5.66 3.46
C GLU A 48 -5.41 6.06 3.37
N ILE A 49 -4.99 6.49 2.17
CA ILE A 49 -3.67 7.06 1.92
C ILE A 49 -3.86 8.52 1.52
N GLY A 50 -3.27 9.43 2.30
CA GLY A 50 -3.43 10.86 2.15
C GLY A 50 -2.10 11.61 1.96
N LEU A 51 -2.21 12.85 1.48
CA LEU A 51 -1.11 13.81 1.46
C LEU A 51 -1.31 14.82 2.58
N ALA A 52 -0.31 14.95 3.45
CA ALA A 52 -0.32 15.92 4.54
C ALA A 52 0.73 17.00 4.30
N SER A 53 0.36 18.25 4.62
CA SER A 53 1.26 19.40 4.63
C SER A 53 1.02 20.22 5.89
N SER A 54 2.04 20.98 6.32
CA SER A 54 1.89 21.89 7.47
C SER A 54 0.81 22.93 7.18
N ALA A 55 -0.08 23.17 8.15
CA ALA A 55 -1.06 24.26 8.08
C ALA A 55 -0.42 25.64 8.33
N GLU A 56 0.76 25.67 8.93
CA GLU A 56 1.46 26.91 9.33
C GLU A 56 2.49 27.36 8.29
N ARG A 57 3.11 26.40 7.58
CA ARG A 57 4.16 26.67 6.60
C ARG A 57 3.62 26.61 5.18
N ARG A 58 4.03 27.57 4.35
CA ARG A 58 3.74 27.53 2.91
C ARG A 58 4.47 26.36 2.26
N LEU A 59 3.83 25.73 1.27
CA LEU A 59 4.48 24.73 0.43
C LEU A 59 5.58 25.40 -0.41
N LEU A 60 6.74 24.76 -0.46
CA LEU A 60 7.77 25.11 -1.42
C LEU A 60 7.24 24.85 -2.84
N PRO A 61 7.69 25.60 -3.87
CA PRO A 61 7.22 25.41 -5.24
C PRO A 61 7.29 23.94 -5.72
N ALA A 62 8.39 23.25 -5.42
CA ALA A 62 8.55 21.84 -5.76
C ALA A 62 7.51 20.92 -5.07
N ALA A 63 7.16 21.21 -3.80
CA ALA A 63 6.17 20.44 -3.06
C ALA A 63 4.74 20.68 -3.58
N ALA A 64 4.44 21.91 -4.03
CA ALA A 64 3.16 22.23 -4.68
C ALA A 64 3.01 21.45 -6.00
N LEU A 65 4.04 21.47 -6.84
CA LEU A 65 4.06 20.70 -8.10
C LEU A 65 3.93 19.20 -7.85
N PHE A 66 4.59 18.65 -6.82
CA PHE A 66 4.44 17.25 -6.45
C PHE A 66 3.01 16.92 -6.00
N ARG A 67 2.41 17.78 -5.15
CA ARG A 67 1.01 17.60 -4.72
C ARG A 67 0.07 17.57 -5.91
N GLU A 68 0.19 18.52 -6.82
CA GLU A 68 -0.61 18.58 -8.06
C GLU A 68 -0.42 17.34 -8.92
N HIS A 69 0.83 16.90 -9.10
CA HIS A 69 1.16 15.69 -9.85
C HIS A 69 0.51 14.43 -9.27
N VAL A 70 0.62 14.23 -7.96
CA VAL A 70 0.03 13.07 -7.28
C VAL A 70 -1.49 13.11 -7.38
N LEU A 71 -2.11 14.27 -7.14
CA LEU A 71 -3.57 14.43 -7.25
C LEU A 71 -4.07 14.16 -8.68
N ALA A 72 -3.33 14.61 -9.70
CA ALA A 72 -3.66 14.34 -11.10
C ALA A 72 -3.56 12.84 -11.47
N ARG A 73 -2.71 12.08 -10.76
CA ARG A 73 -2.46 10.64 -11.00
C ARG A 73 -3.14 9.70 -10.00
N ARG A 74 -3.96 10.21 -9.08
CA ARG A 74 -4.56 9.41 -8.00
C ARG A 74 -5.24 8.12 -8.46
N ALA A 75 -5.92 8.14 -9.61
CA ALA A 75 -6.63 6.97 -10.12
C ALA A 75 -5.67 5.88 -10.62
N SER A 76 -4.64 6.25 -11.40
CA SER A 76 -3.65 5.29 -11.90
C SER A 76 -2.77 4.73 -10.78
N LEU A 77 -2.48 5.52 -9.75
CA LEU A 77 -1.70 5.05 -8.58
C LEU A 77 -2.43 3.97 -7.76
N LEU A 78 -3.76 3.91 -7.86
CA LEU A 78 -4.61 2.99 -7.09
C LEU A 78 -5.18 1.85 -7.95
N THR A 79 -5.16 1.97 -9.28
CA THR A 79 -5.76 0.97 -10.20
C THR A 79 -4.74 -0.06 -10.68
N ASP A 80 -3.44 0.25 -10.64
CA ASP A 80 -2.37 -0.73 -10.88
C ASP A 80 -2.01 -1.55 -9.63
N ALA A 81 -2.73 -1.36 -8.51
CA ALA A 81 -2.48 -1.95 -7.20
C ALA A 81 -3.23 -3.26 -6.94
#